data_AF-A0A1S3Z3Q0-F1
#
_entry.id   AF-A0A1S3Z3Q0-F1
#
_cell.length_a   1.000
_cell.length_b   1.000
_cell.length_c   1.000
_cell.angle_alpha   90.00
_cell.angle_beta   90.00
_cell.angle_gamma   90.00
#
_symmetry.space_group_name_H-M   'P 1'
#
loop_
_entity.id
_entity.type
_entity.pdbx_description
1 polymer ?
#
loop_
_entity_poly.entity_id
_entity_poly.type
_entity_poly.pdbx_seq_one_letter_code
_entity_poly.pdbx_strand_id
1 'polypeptide(L)'
;MAQVNHFWFYLFILFFSISISSISGSDEDCVFTVYVRTSKIIKGGTDSIISLTLYDANGYGIRIKNLEAWGGLMGPNYDYFERGNLDIFSGRGPCLTGPVCKMNLTSDGTGKGHGWYCNYVEVTVTGVHKECNQQNFEVEQWLATDASPYELTAIRDNCKKTKSDGKLSISGENLPVADTESIPDVALI
;
A
#
# COMPACT_ATOMS: atom_id res chain seq x y z
N MET A 1 0.57 27.95 70.17
CA MET A 1 1.19 27.90 68.83
C MET A 1 1.11 26.47 68.34
N ALA A 2 0.18 26.15 67.45
CA ALA A 2 0.01 24.80 66.91
C ALA A 2 0.91 24.65 65.67
N GLN A 3 1.87 23.73 65.71
CA GLN A 3 2.78 23.45 64.61
C GLN A 3 2.05 22.54 63.61
N VAL A 4 1.67 23.08 62.45
CA VAL A 4 1.01 22.31 61.39
C VAL A 4 2.02 21.36 60.77
N ASN A 5 1.70 20.06 60.79
CA ASN A 5 2.62 19.00 60.37
C ASN A 5 2.69 18.96 58.83
N HIS A 6 3.63 19.72 58.26
CA HIS A 6 3.87 19.85 56.81
C HIS A 6 4.20 18.53 56.10
N PHE A 7 4.55 17.48 56.84
CA PHE A 7 4.90 16.16 56.32
C PHE A 7 3.76 15.54 55.47
N TRP A 8 2.51 15.75 55.88
CA TRP A 8 1.36 15.21 55.16
C TRP A 8 1.12 15.93 53.82
N PHE A 9 1.49 17.21 53.73
CA PHE A 9 1.38 18.00 52.51
C PHE A 9 2.42 17.55 51.46
N TYR A 10 3.64 17.23 51.89
CA TYR A 10 4.67 16.67 51.02
C TYR A 10 4.34 15.24 50.56
N LEU A 11 3.71 14.44 51.43
CA LEU A 11 3.22 13.11 51.05
C LEU A 11 2.13 13.22 49.98
N PHE A 12 1.21 14.20 50.10
CA PHE A 12 0.17 14.46 49.09
C PHE A 12 0.75 14.91 47.74
N ILE A 13 1.81 15.75 47.75
CA ILE A 13 2.50 16.17 46.52
C ILE A 13 3.27 15.00 45.87
N LEU A 14 3.85 14.09 46.67
CA LEU A 14 4.49 12.85 46.18
C LEU A 14 3.46 11.88 45.57
N PHE A 15 2.25 11.79 46.12
CA PHE A 15 1.18 10.99 45.52
C PHE A 15 0.61 11.61 44.23
N PHE A 16 0.52 12.94 44.14
CA PHE A 16 -0.02 13.62 42.95
C PHE A 16 0.99 13.68 41.78
N SER A 17 2.29 13.63 42.06
CA SER A 17 3.36 13.63 41.05
C SER A 17 3.64 12.27 40.41
N ILE A 18 3.09 11.18 40.95
CA ILE A 18 3.19 9.83 40.34
C ILE A 18 2.20 9.68 39.16
N SER A 19 1.26 10.60 38.99
CA SER A 19 0.35 10.64 37.84
C SER A 19 0.98 11.34 36.63
N ILE A 20 2.16 10.89 36.18
CA ILE A 20 2.63 11.24 34.84
C ILE A 20 1.80 10.38 33.89
N SER A 21 0.67 10.91 33.44
CA SER A 21 -0.08 10.34 32.33
C SER A 21 0.85 10.32 31.12
N SER A 22 1.32 9.13 30.74
CA SER A 22 1.95 8.92 29.43
C SER A 22 0.95 9.38 28.37
N ILE A 23 1.27 10.48 27.69
CA ILE A 23 0.62 10.83 26.42
C ILE A 23 1.10 9.76 25.44
N SER A 24 0.34 8.67 25.32
CA SER A 24 0.49 7.78 24.18
C SER A 24 0.12 8.62 22.96
N GLY A 25 1.11 9.08 22.20
CA GLY A 25 0.85 9.48 20.83
C GLY A 25 0.13 8.31 20.19
N SER A 26 -1.15 8.48 19.85
CA SER A 26 -1.88 7.45 19.12
C SER A 26 -1.06 7.17 17.87
N ASP A 27 -0.59 5.94 17.70
CA ASP A 27 -0.08 5.50 16.41
C ASP A 27 -1.18 5.84 15.39
N GLU A 28 -0.93 6.85 14.56
CA GLU A 28 -1.94 7.25 13.59
C GLU A 28 -2.12 6.10 12.61
N ASP A 29 -3.34 5.56 12.55
CA ASP A 29 -3.70 4.56 11.55
C ASP A 29 -3.72 5.21 10.16
N CYS A 30 -3.21 4.49 9.18
CA CYS A 30 -3.34 4.82 7.78
C CYS A 30 -4.49 4.03 7.16
N VAL A 31 -5.11 4.61 6.13
CA VAL A 31 -6.03 3.90 5.23
C VAL A 31 -5.23 3.41 4.04
N PHE A 32 -5.34 2.11 3.80
CA PHE A 32 -4.74 1.43 2.67
C PHE A 32 -5.87 1.06 1.71
N THR A 33 -5.79 1.51 0.46
CA THR A 33 -6.69 1.11 -0.61
C THR A 33 -5.90 0.29 -1.62
N VAL A 34 -6.38 -0.91 -1.90
CA VAL A 34 -5.71 -1.91 -2.74
C VAL A 34 -6.61 -2.24 -3.91
N TYR A 35 -6.07 -2.15 -5.12
CA TYR A 35 -6.69 -2.58 -6.36
C TYR A 35 -5.95 -3.79 -6.88
N VAL A 36 -6.65 -4.89 -7.11
CA VAL A 36 -6.07 -6.13 -7.63
C VAL A 36 -6.66 -6.40 -9.00
N ARG A 37 -5.81 -6.51 -10.02
CA ARG A 37 -6.24 -6.84 -11.38
C ARG A 37 -5.94 -8.30 -11.68
N THR A 38 -6.99 -9.09 -11.83
CA THR A 38 -6.88 -10.47 -12.31
C THR A 38 -6.83 -10.49 -13.84
N SER A 39 -5.99 -11.36 -14.39
CA SER A 39 -5.81 -11.46 -15.84
C SER A 39 -7.02 -12.03 -16.57
N LYS A 40 -7.11 -11.69 -17.85
CA LYS A 40 -8.10 -12.24 -18.79
C LYS A 40 -7.67 -13.58 -19.40
N ILE A 41 -6.54 -14.15 -18.98
CA ILE A 41 -6.10 -15.48 -19.42
C ILE A 41 -7.13 -16.54 -18.97
N ILE A 42 -7.29 -17.60 -19.77
CA ILE A 42 -8.19 -18.71 -19.46
C ILE A 42 -7.74 -19.36 -18.13
N LYS A 43 -8.69 -19.57 -17.21
CA LYS A 43 -8.43 -20.05 -15.84
C LYS A 43 -7.50 -19.14 -15.03
N GLY A 44 -7.50 -17.83 -15.31
CA GLY A 44 -6.69 -16.86 -14.58
C GLY A 44 -7.28 -16.42 -13.22
N GLY A 45 -8.50 -16.82 -12.87
CA GLY A 45 -9.16 -16.51 -11.59
C GLY A 45 -8.92 -17.58 -10.51
N THR A 46 -9.32 -17.31 -9.26
CA THR A 46 -9.10 -18.25 -8.14
C THR A 46 -10.08 -18.09 -6.98
N ASP A 47 -10.37 -19.21 -6.33
CA ASP A 47 -11.12 -19.29 -5.05
C ASP A 47 -10.17 -19.30 -3.81
N SER A 48 -8.87 -19.08 -4.00
CA SER A 48 -7.87 -19.15 -2.92
C SER A 48 -7.96 -17.94 -1.97
N ILE A 49 -7.48 -18.09 -0.73
CA ILE A 49 -7.28 -16.94 0.15
C ILE A 49 -6.04 -16.17 -0.28
N ILE A 50 -6.22 -14.91 -0.63
CA ILE A 50 -5.12 -14.01 -1.02
C ILE A 50 -4.69 -13.15 0.17
N SER A 51 -3.40 -13.24 0.49
CA SER A 51 -2.73 -12.44 1.52
C SER A 51 -1.77 -11.43 0.88
N LEU A 52 -1.64 -10.27 1.53
CA LEU A 52 -0.83 -9.16 1.06
C LEU A 52 0.03 -8.64 2.21
N THR A 53 1.33 -8.52 1.99
CA THR A 53 2.23 -7.82 2.91
C THR A 53 2.90 -6.68 2.20
N LEU A 54 2.84 -5.49 2.79
CA LEU A 54 3.40 -4.26 2.24
C LEU A 54 4.53 -3.77 3.12
N TYR A 55 5.58 -3.22 2.51
CA TYR A 55 6.74 -2.69 3.21
C TYR A 55 7.16 -1.34 2.64
N ASP A 56 7.73 -0.52 3.52
CA ASP A 56 8.51 0.65 3.15
C ASP A 56 10.01 0.31 2.95
N ALA A 57 10.80 1.31 2.58
CA ALA A 57 12.22 1.16 2.28
C ALA A 57 13.07 0.78 3.51
N ASN A 58 12.55 1.01 4.72
CA ASN A 58 13.21 0.65 5.98
C ASN A 58 12.88 -0.79 6.40
N GLY A 59 12.00 -1.47 5.66
CA GLY A 59 11.56 -2.83 5.95
C GLY A 59 10.44 -2.89 6.99
N TYR A 60 9.89 -1.76 7.44
CA TYR A 60 8.68 -1.74 8.24
C TYR A 60 7.49 -2.06 7.34
N GLY A 61 6.54 -2.86 7.83
CA GLY A 61 5.47 -3.37 6.98
C GLY A 61 4.22 -3.81 7.71
N ILE A 62 3.14 -3.94 6.94
CA ILE A 62 1.82 -4.40 7.38
C ILE A 62 1.48 -5.70 6.67
N ARG A 63 0.96 -6.69 7.42
CA ARG A 63 0.53 -7.99 6.88
C ARG A 63 -0.98 -8.14 6.96
N ILE A 64 -1.61 -8.27 5.81
CA ILE A 64 -3.02 -8.56 5.61
C ILE A 64 -3.14 -10.05 5.26
N LYS A 65 -3.75 -10.85 6.14
CA LYS A 65 -3.81 -12.31 5.98
C LYS A 65 -4.86 -12.78 4.96
N ASN A 66 -5.92 -12.00 4.79
CA ASN A 66 -7.00 -12.26 3.85
C ASN A 66 -7.53 -10.89 3.39
N LEU A 67 -7.31 -10.54 2.12
CA LEU A 67 -7.71 -9.26 1.55
C LEU A 67 -9.23 -9.06 1.59
N GLU A 68 -9.99 -10.07 1.19
CA GLU A 68 -11.45 -10.04 1.16
C GLU A 68 -12.02 -9.76 2.56
N ALA A 69 -11.62 -10.57 3.54
CA ALA A 69 -12.13 -10.45 4.91
C ALA A 69 -11.65 -9.17 5.61
N TRP A 70 -10.49 -8.63 5.21
CA TRP A 70 -9.93 -7.42 5.81
C TRP A 70 -10.63 -6.15 5.33
N GLY A 71 -11.04 -6.08 4.06
CA GLY A 71 -11.56 -4.83 3.52
C GLY A 71 -12.23 -4.92 2.15
N GLY A 72 -12.80 -6.05 1.74
CA GLY A 72 -13.47 -6.18 0.44
C GLY A 72 -14.58 -5.14 0.24
N LEU A 73 -14.55 -4.43 -0.90
CA LEU A 73 -15.49 -3.34 -1.22
C LEU A 73 -16.44 -3.64 -2.39
N MET A 74 -16.48 -4.87 -2.89
CA MET A 74 -17.29 -5.21 -4.07
C MET A 74 -18.74 -5.60 -3.73
N GLY A 75 -19.09 -5.62 -2.44
CA GLY A 75 -20.43 -5.94 -1.95
C GLY A 75 -20.57 -7.38 -1.45
N PRO A 76 -21.73 -7.72 -0.87
CA PRO A 76 -21.97 -9.05 -0.30
C PRO A 76 -22.09 -10.12 -1.40
N ASN A 77 -21.54 -11.31 -1.13
CA ASN A 77 -21.53 -12.46 -2.05
C ASN A 77 -20.84 -12.18 -3.40
N TYR A 78 -19.98 -11.17 -3.48
CA TYR A 78 -19.15 -10.95 -4.65
C TYR A 78 -18.04 -12.00 -4.71
N ASP A 79 -17.79 -12.50 -5.91
CA ASP A 79 -16.75 -13.50 -6.17
C ASP A 79 -15.45 -12.79 -6.56
N TYR A 80 -14.53 -12.69 -5.60
CA TYR A 80 -13.28 -11.95 -5.74
C TYR A 80 -12.25 -12.75 -6.54
N PHE A 81 -11.28 -12.05 -7.12
CA PHE A 81 -10.15 -12.62 -7.84
C PHE A 81 -10.53 -13.41 -9.10
N GLU A 82 -11.72 -13.16 -9.64
CA GLU A 82 -12.19 -13.81 -10.85
C GLU A 82 -11.61 -13.22 -12.14
N ARG A 83 -11.57 -14.06 -13.18
CA ARG A 83 -10.91 -13.76 -14.45
C ARG A 83 -11.36 -12.41 -15.03
N GLY A 84 -10.41 -11.49 -15.16
CA GLY A 84 -10.63 -10.17 -15.75
C GLY A 84 -11.21 -9.13 -14.81
N ASN A 85 -11.49 -9.48 -13.55
CA ASN A 85 -11.99 -8.55 -12.54
C ASN A 85 -10.91 -7.56 -12.09
N LEU A 86 -11.40 -6.39 -11.67
CA LEU A 86 -10.66 -5.43 -10.89
C LEU A 86 -11.32 -5.36 -9.53
N ASP A 87 -10.64 -5.90 -8.53
CA ASP A 87 -11.16 -6.01 -7.17
C ASP A 87 -10.57 -4.91 -6.29
N ILE A 88 -11.42 -4.34 -5.44
CA ILE A 88 -11.06 -3.19 -4.60
C ILE A 88 -11.20 -3.59 -3.14
N PHE A 89 -10.16 -3.28 -2.36
CA PHE A 89 -10.12 -3.48 -0.92
C PHE A 89 -9.72 -2.18 -0.24
N SER A 90 -10.30 -1.86 0.91
CA SER A 90 -9.84 -0.76 1.75
C SER A 90 -9.97 -1.09 3.22
N GLY A 91 -8.93 -0.78 3.98
CA GLY A 91 -8.89 -1.03 5.41
C GLY A 91 -7.89 -0.13 6.13
N ARG A 92 -8.03 -0.09 7.46
CA ARG A 92 -7.10 0.62 8.35
C ARG A 92 -6.00 -0.31 8.84
N GLY A 93 -4.84 0.27 9.11
CA GLY A 93 -3.77 -0.38 9.86
C GLY A 93 -2.66 0.61 10.21
N PRO A 94 -1.62 0.15 10.92
CA PRO A 94 -0.52 1.01 11.34
C PRO A 94 0.12 1.69 10.14
N CYS A 95 0.30 3.01 10.22
CA CYS A 95 0.97 3.74 9.16
C CYS A 95 2.41 3.23 8.93
N LEU A 96 2.81 3.14 7.67
CA LEU A 96 4.21 2.93 7.30
C LEU A 96 5.07 4.14 7.73
N THR A 97 6.38 3.91 7.88
CA THR A 97 7.35 4.97 8.22
C THR A 97 7.74 5.79 7.00
N GLY A 98 7.53 5.26 5.79
CA GLY A 98 7.69 5.96 4.53
C GLY A 98 6.78 5.40 3.42
N PRO A 99 7.01 5.82 2.16
CA PRO A 99 6.32 5.30 0.99
C PRO A 99 6.28 3.77 0.93
N VAL A 100 5.13 3.20 0.56
CA VAL A 100 5.06 1.78 0.23
C VAL A 100 5.85 1.54 -1.04
N CYS A 101 6.75 0.57 -1.01
CA CYS A 101 7.63 0.33 -2.13
C CYS A 101 7.95 -1.15 -2.34
N LYS A 102 7.52 -2.03 -1.44
CA LYS A 102 7.68 -3.46 -1.60
C LYS A 102 6.41 -4.20 -1.22
N MET A 103 6.11 -5.24 -1.98
CA MET A 103 4.96 -6.10 -1.82
C MET A 103 5.37 -7.57 -1.76
N ASN A 104 4.70 -8.35 -0.93
CA ASN A 104 4.60 -9.80 -1.01
C ASN A 104 3.11 -10.16 -1.12
N LEU A 105 2.72 -10.68 -2.29
CA LEU A 105 1.39 -11.18 -2.58
C LEU A 105 1.43 -12.71 -2.55
N THR A 106 0.57 -13.35 -1.77
CA THR A 106 0.59 -14.81 -1.59
C THR A 106 -0.81 -15.39 -1.66
N SER A 107 -0.99 -16.40 -2.50
CA SER A 107 -2.14 -17.30 -2.51
C SER A 107 -1.91 -18.44 -1.52
N ASP A 108 -2.95 -18.89 -0.83
CA ASP A 108 -2.88 -20.10 0.00
C ASP A 108 -2.99 -21.40 -0.81
N GLY A 109 -3.31 -21.31 -2.11
CA GLY A 109 -3.41 -22.44 -3.03
C GLY A 109 -4.60 -23.37 -2.75
N THR A 110 -5.62 -22.91 -2.02
CA THR A 110 -6.82 -23.70 -1.71
C THR A 110 -7.93 -23.46 -2.74
N GLY A 111 -9.08 -24.12 -2.56
CA GLY A 111 -10.25 -23.93 -3.44
C GLY A 111 -10.18 -24.69 -4.77
N LYS A 112 -11.24 -24.56 -5.57
CA LYS A 112 -11.25 -25.09 -6.94
C LYS A 112 -10.62 -24.02 -7.83
N GLY A 113 -9.75 -24.42 -8.77
CA GLY A 113 -9.01 -23.42 -9.55
C GLY A 113 -8.05 -22.60 -8.68
N HIS A 114 -7.20 -23.28 -7.91
CA HIS A 114 -6.22 -22.64 -7.02
C HIS A 114 -5.16 -21.80 -7.77
N GLY A 115 -4.99 -22.03 -9.08
CA GLY A 115 -4.01 -21.33 -9.89
C GLY A 115 -4.53 -19.96 -10.30
N TRP A 116 -3.83 -18.90 -9.89
CA TRP A 116 -4.25 -17.53 -10.12
C TRP A 116 -3.24 -16.80 -11.01
N TYR A 117 -3.69 -16.03 -11.99
CA TYR A 117 -2.80 -15.11 -12.72
C TYR A 117 -3.18 -13.67 -12.40
N CYS A 118 -2.30 -13.01 -11.63
CA CYS A 118 -2.44 -11.61 -11.29
C CYS A 118 -1.66 -10.73 -12.29
N ASN A 119 -2.30 -9.69 -12.82
CA ASN A 119 -1.61 -8.70 -13.65
C ASN A 119 -0.84 -7.71 -12.77
N TYR A 120 -1.55 -7.00 -11.88
CA TYR A 120 -0.94 -6.00 -11.01
C TYR A 120 -1.72 -5.83 -9.72
N VAL A 121 -1.04 -5.25 -8.73
CA VAL A 121 -1.64 -4.75 -7.51
C VAL A 121 -1.24 -3.28 -7.37
N GLU A 122 -2.23 -2.39 -7.29
CA GLU A 122 -2.01 -0.98 -7.01
C GLU A 122 -2.41 -0.68 -5.56
N VAL A 123 -1.55 0.04 -4.84
CA VAL A 123 -1.77 0.38 -3.44
C VAL A 123 -1.68 1.87 -3.27
N THR A 124 -2.67 2.45 -2.61
CA THR A 124 -2.68 3.84 -2.14
C THR A 124 -2.71 3.86 -0.62
N VAL A 125 -1.80 4.58 0.00
CA VAL A 125 -1.71 4.77 1.45
C VAL A 125 -1.97 6.23 1.76
N THR A 126 -2.93 6.48 2.64
CA THR A 126 -3.28 7.82 3.13
C THR A 126 -3.27 7.83 4.66
N GLY A 127 -2.76 8.91 5.25
CA GLY A 127 -2.71 9.09 6.70
C GLY A 127 -2.91 10.56 7.06
N VAL A 128 -3.31 10.83 8.30
CA VAL A 128 -3.41 12.20 8.80
C VAL A 128 -2.01 12.81 8.81
N HIS A 129 -1.88 14.03 8.28
CA HIS A 129 -0.60 14.75 8.17
C HIS A 129 0.55 13.97 7.47
N LYS A 130 0.22 12.93 6.68
CA LYS A 130 1.17 12.19 5.84
C LYS A 130 0.87 12.43 4.38
N GLU A 131 1.92 12.42 3.56
CA GLU A 131 1.77 12.46 2.11
C GLU A 131 1.05 11.20 1.62
N CYS A 132 0.12 11.38 0.67
CA CYS A 132 -0.49 10.27 -0.04
C CYS A 132 0.58 9.57 -0.88
N ASN A 133 0.67 8.25 -0.75
CA ASN A 133 1.61 7.46 -1.53
C ASN A 133 0.89 6.37 -2.32
N GLN A 134 1.13 6.33 -3.63
CA GLN A 134 0.58 5.33 -4.53
C GLN A 134 1.72 4.54 -5.17
N GLN A 135 1.58 3.22 -5.22
CA GLN A 135 2.55 2.33 -5.84
C GLN A 135 1.82 1.24 -6.62
N ASN A 136 2.13 1.14 -7.91
CA ASN A 136 1.73 0.02 -8.73
C ASN A 136 2.81 -1.07 -8.70
N PHE A 137 2.40 -2.30 -8.44
CA PHE A 137 3.25 -3.49 -8.47
C PHE A 137 2.80 -4.38 -9.63
N GLU A 138 3.57 -4.35 -10.72
CA GLU A 138 3.37 -5.27 -11.85
C GLU A 138 3.74 -6.69 -11.42
N VAL A 139 2.75 -7.58 -11.40
CA VAL A 139 2.89 -8.98 -11.01
C VAL A 139 3.15 -9.83 -12.24
N GLU A 140 2.24 -9.87 -13.21
CA GLU A 140 2.33 -10.63 -14.46
C GLU A 140 2.88 -12.06 -14.24
N GLN A 141 2.28 -12.78 -13.30
CA GLN A 141 2.78 -14.07 -12.82
C GLN A 141 1.63 -14.98 -12.41
N TRP A 142 1.78 -16.28 -12.68
CA TRP A 142 0.98 -17.31 -12.01
C TRP A 142 1.39 -17.44 -10.55
N LEU A 143 0.42 -17.34 -9.63
CA LEU A 143 0.53 -17.77 -8.25
C LEU A 143 -0.14 -19.14 -8.16
N ALA A 144 0.61 -20.19 -8.51
CA ALA A 144 0.09 -21.53 -8.72
C ALA A 144 1.19 -22.57 -8.54
N THR A 145 0.85 -23.80 -8.12
CA THR A 145 1.79 -24.93 -8.05
C THR A 145 1.83 -25.77 -9.33
N ASP A 146 0.89 -25.57 -10.24
CA ASP A 146 0.71 -26.34 -11.48
C ASP A 146 1.01 -25.52 -12.76
N ALA A 147 1.35 -24.24 -12.61
CA ALA A 147 1.79 -23.37 -13.70
C ALA A 147 3.07 -22.63 -13.32
N SER A 148 4.00 -22.49 -14.28
CA SER A 148 5.25 -21.75 -14.09
C SER A 148 4.97 -20.32 -13.60
N PRO A 149 5.66 -19.81 -12.55
CA PRO A 149 6.91 -20.33 -11.96
C PRO A 149 6.76 -21.42 -10.89
N TYR A 150 5.57 -22.00 -10.69
CA TYR A 150 5.29 -23.01 -9.66
C TYR A 150 5.41 -22.45 -8.22
N GLU A 151 5.18 -21.14 -8.08
CA GLU A 151 5.22 -20.43 -6.80
C GLU A 151 3.83 -19.91 -6.46
N LEU A 152 3.44 -19.97 -5.18
CA LEU A 152 2.20 -19.35 -4.68
C LEU A 152 2.41 -17.91 -4.20
N THR A 153 3.61 -17.37 -4.36
CA THR A 153 4.00 -16.05 -3.87
C THR A 153 4.62 -15.23 -5.00
N ALA A 154 4.32 -13.93 -5.03
CA ALA A 154 4.99 -12.95 -5.86
C ALA A 154 5.51 -11.79 -5.00
N ILE A 155 6.83 -11.56 -5.03
CA ILE A 155 7.48 -10.44 -4.34
C ILE A 155 7.89 -9.38 -5.38
N ARG A 156 7.54 -8.11 -5.13
CA ARG A 156 7.96 -6.98 -5.95
C ARG A 156 8.61 -5.94 -5.05
N ASP A 157 9.87 -5.59 -5.32
CA ASP A 157 10.67 -4.66 -4.52
C ASP A 157 11.08 -3.46 -5.39
N ASN A 158 10.35 -2.36 -5.22
CA ASN A 158 10.55 -1.09 -5.93
C ASN A 158 11.22 -0.04 -5.02
N CYS A 159 11.69 -0.40 -3.81
CA CYS A 159 12.24 0.54 -2.84
C CYS A 159 13.51 1.26 -3.28
N LYS A 160 14.19 0.77 -4.32
CA LYS A 160 15.38 1.39 -4.91
C LYS A 160 15.09 2.27 -6.13
N LYS A 161 13.87 2.25 -6.65
CA LYS A 161 13.48 3.01 -7.86
C LYS A 161 13.06 4.46 -7.57
N THR A 162 13.00 4.88 -6.29
CA THR A 162 12.48 6.19 -5.86
C THR A 162 13.52 7.32 -5.82
N LYS A 163 14.66 7.21 -6.54
CA LYS A 163 15.67 8.28 -6.65
C LYS A 163 15.70 9.00 -8.02
N SER A 164 14.75 8.78 -8.92
CA SER A 164 14.80 9.36 -10.28
C SER A 164 13.56 10.13 -10.75
N ASP A 165 12.54 10.38 -9.93
CA ASP A 165 11.35 11.16 -10.38
C ASP A 165 11.15 12.48 -9.61
N GLY A 166 12.19 12.97 -8.93
CA GLY A 166 12.13 14.17 -8.07
C GLY A 166 13.28 15.16 -8.23
N LYS A 167 13.93 15.25 -9.41
CA LYS A 167 14.92 16.30 -9.67
C LYS A 167 14.79 16.89 -11.08
N LEU A 168 13.81 17.77 -11.25
CA LEU A 168 13.91 18.82 -12.25
C LEU A 168 14.85 19.90 -11.67
N SER A 169 16.17 19.71 -11.79
CA SER A 169 17.12 20.79 -11.57
C SER A 169 17.20 21.62 -12.84
N ILE A 170 16.60 22.80 -12.81
CA ILE A 170 16.92 23.88 -13.74
C ILE A 170 18.38 24.26 -13.50
N SER A 171 19.25 23.89 -14.43
CA SER A 171 20.52 24.57 -14.68
C SER A 171 20.66 24.67 -16.18
N GLY A 172 20.41 25.88 -16.70
CA GLY A 172 20.54 26.16 -18.13
C GLY A 172 22.00 26.15 -18.55
N GLU A 173 22.24 25.61 -19.76
CA GLU A 173 23.24 26.09 -20.72
C GLU A 173 22.94 25.46 -22.11
N ASN A 174 22.35 26.29 -22.98
CA ASN A 174 22.44 26.39 -24.45
C ASN A 174 22.30 25.19 -25.44
N LEU A 175 21.29 25.38 -26.32
CA LEU A 175 21.18 25.11 -27.77
C LEU A 175 20.55 23.78 -28.27
N PRO A 176 19.88 23.76 -29.46
CA PRO A 176 19.37 24.86 -30.31
C PRO A 176 17.83 24.85 -30.49
N VAL A 177 17.31 26.02 -30.84
CA VAL A 177 15.95 26.25 -31.34
C VAL A 177 15.80 25.53 -32.68
N ALA A 178 14.74 24.74 -32.84
CA ALA A 178 14.30 24.22 -34.12
C ALA A 178 12.98 24.91 -34.47
N ASP A 179 13.08 25.80 -35.44
CA ASP A 179 12.00 26.52 -36.08
C ASP A 179 11.29 25.58 -37.05
N THR A 180 9.97 25.41 -36.89
CA THR A 180 9.10 25.01 -38.00
C THR A 180 7.81 25.81 -37.91
N GLU A 181 7.84 26.98 -38.54
CA GLU A 181 6.67 27.65 -39.08
C GLU A 181 6.41 27.05 -40.46
N SER A 182 5.25 26.43 -40.66
CA SER A 182 4.47 26.39 -41.92
C SER A 182 3.43 25.26 -41.88
N ILE A 183 2.21 25.58 -41.43
CA ILE A 183 1.02 24.85 -41.87
C ILE A 183 0.42 25.69 -43.01
N PRO A 184 0.49 25.25 -44.28
CA PRO A 184 -0.27 25.90 -45.33
C PRO A 184 -1.75 25.52 -45.21
N ASP A 185 -2.59 26.55 -45.11
CA ASP A 185 -3.99 26.51 -45.50
C ASP A 185 -4.08 26.16 -47.00
N VAL A 186 -4.76 25.07 -47.35
CA VAL A 186 -5.33 24.90 -48.69
C VAL A 186 -6.67 24.18 -48.60
N ALA A 187 -7.70 24.89 -49.08
CA ALA A 187 -9.08 24.45 -49.21
C ALA A 187 -9.34 23.58 -50.46
N LEU A 188 -10.58 23.05 -50.53
CA LEU A 188 -11.32 22.44 -51.64
C LEU A 188 -11.20 20.91 -51.79
N ILE A 189 -12.27 20.20 -51.42
CA ILE A 189 -13.32 19.72 -52.34
C ILE A 189 -14.68 19.79 -51.61
#